data_AF-A0A935CQP7-F1
#
_entry.id   AF-A0A935CQP7-F1
#
_cell.length_a   1.000
_cell.length_b   1.000
_cell.length_c   1.000
_cell.angle_alpha   90.00
_cell.angle_beta   90.00
_cell.angle_gamma   90.00
#
_symmetry.space_group_name_H-M   'P 1'
#
loop_
_entity.id
_entity.type
_entity.pdbx_description
1 polymer ?
#
loop_
_entity_poly.entity_id
_entity_poly.type
_entity_poly.pdbx_seq_one_letter_code
_entity_poly.pdbx_strand_id
1 'polypeptide(L)'
;MNTRFIPQMDSIEQLAEFWDFHDVTDFEDGLEEVTELVFERLDKKTVRIDLPEKEFEVLEQIAGERKMDTITLVREWVLEKLYYTELMRRAVREFHAS
;
A
#
# COMPACT_ATOMS: atom_id res chain seq x y z
N MET A 1 5.24 -37.72 13.49
CA MET A 1 5.39 -37.76 14.97
C MET A 1 4.36 -36.78 15.53
N ASN A 2 3.55 -37.15 16.52
CA ASN A 2 2.49 -36.28 17.06
C ASN A 2 3.07 -35.23 18.03
N THR A 3 3.60 -34.14 17.49
CA THR A 3 4.02 -32.98 18.26
C THR A 3 2.88 -31.98 18.24
N ARG A 4 2.07 -31.91 19.31
CA ARG A 4 0.87 -31.06 19.38
C ARG A 4 1.14 -29.58 19.64
N PHE A 5 2.40 -29.15 19.60
CA PHE A 5 2.82 -27.80 19.97
C PHE A 5 3.88 -27.28 18.99
N ILE A 6 3.72 -26.03 18.54
CA ILE A 6 4.71 -25.35 17.71
C ILE A 6 5.88 -24.92 18.63
N PRO A 7 7.14 -25.30 18.33
CA PRO A 7 8.27 -24.90 19.15
C PRO A 7 8.50 -23.39 19.09
N GLN A 8 8.95 -22.79 20.19
CA GLN A 8 9.48 -21.43 20.15
C GLN A 8 10.81 -21.42 19.38
N MET A 9 10.87 -20.62 18.33
CA MET A 9 12.04 -20.48 17.45
C MET A 9 12.34 -19.00 17.26
N ASP A 10 13.61 -18.64 17.35
CA ASP A 10 14.08 -17.25 17.30
C ASP A 10 14.56 -16.82 15.89
N SER A 11 14.22 -17.59 14.86
CA SER A 11 14.63 -17.34 13.46
C SER A 11 13.53 -17.74 12.47
N ILE A 12 13.37 -16.90 11.44
CA ILE A 12 12.42 -17.13 10.34
C ILE A 12 12.84 -18.34 9.50
N GLU A 13 14.14 -18.52 9.28
CA GLU A 13 14.70 -19.63 8.53
C GLU A 13 14.40 -20.97 9.20
N GLN A 14 14.57 -21.05 10.53
CA GLN A 14 14.24 -22.25 11.30
C GLN A 14 12.74 -22.56 11.26
N LEU A 15 11.89 -21.53 11.30
CA LEU A 15 10.45 -21.69 11.18
C LEU A 15 10.05 -22.21 9.80
N ALA A 16 10.72 -21.75 8.73
CA ALA A 16 10.50 -22.25 7.38
C ALA A 16 10.88 -23.74 7.25
N GLU A 17 12.07 -24.11 7.72
CA GLU A 17 12.53 -25.52 7.73
C GLU A 17 11.58 -26.42 8.55
N PHE A 18 11.01 -25.92 9.64
CA PHE A 18 10.00 -26.65 10.41
C PHE A 18 8.76 -26.97 9.58
N TRP A 19 8.24 -25.98 8.84
CA TRP A 19 7.05 -26.14 8.00
C TRP A 19 7.28 -26.98 6.74
N ASP A 20 8.54 -27.17 6.30
CA ASP A 20 8.84 -28.11 5.21
C ASP A 20 8.47 -29.56 5.56
N PHE A 21 8.37 -29.89 6.85
CA PHE A 21 8.13 -31.25 7.34
C PHE A 21 6.87 -31.41 8.20
N HIS A 22 6.12 -30.34 8.47
CA HIS A 22 4.93 -30.36 9.33
C HIS A 22 3.73 -29.74 8.60
N ASP A 23 2.55 -30.34 8.74
CA ASP A 23 1.32 -29.76 8.21
C ASP A 23 0.64 -28.88 9.28
N VAL A 24 0.02 -27.79 8.88
CA VAL A 24 -0.75 -26.93 9.78
C VAL A 24 -1.91 -27.68 10.44
N THR A 25 -2.48 -28.69 9.79
CA THR A 25 -3.56 -29.52 10.34
C THR A 25 -3.10 -30.34 11.55
N ASP A 26 -1.79 -30.59 11.70
CA ASP A 26 -1.25 -31.29 12.87
C ASP A 26 -1.42 -30.48 14.17
N PHE A 27 -1.76 -29.19 14.06
CA PHE A 27 -1.92 -28.24 15.15
C PHE A 27 -3.33 -27.66 15.26
N GLU A 28 -4.31 -28.22 14.55
CA GLU A 28 -5.69 -27.69 14.43
C GLU A 28 -6.35 -27.40 15.80
N ASP A 29 -6.16 -28.29 16.79
CA ASP A 29 -6.70 -28.14 18.15
C ASP A 29 -6.21 -26.88 18.89
N GLY A 30 -5.09 -26.29 18.45
CA GLY A 30 -4.48 -25.08 19.02
C GLY A 30 -4.65 -23.83 18.18
N LEU A 31 -5.38 -23.89 17.07
CA LEU A 31 -5.65 -22.73 16.22
C LEU A 31 -6.86 -21.95 16.75
N GLU A 32 -6.72 -20.63 16.84
CA GLU A 32 -7.82 -19.72 17.16
C GLU A 32 -8.28 -19.00 15.90
N GLU A 33 -9.59 -18.88 15.71
CA GLU A 33 -10.15 -18.10 14.60
C GLU A 33 -9.81 -16.62 14.77
N VAL A 34 -9.04 -16.07 13.84
CA VAL A 34 -8.73 -14.65 13.83
C VAL A 34 -9.92 -13.88 13.25
N THR A 35 -10.67 -13.19 14.11
CA THR A 35 -11.85 -12.40 13.74
C THR A 35 -11.51 -11.01 13.20
N GLU A 36 -10.28 -10.54 13.44
CA GLU A 36 -9.76 -9.26 12.97
C GLU A 36 -8.96 -9.43 11.67
N LEU A 37 -9.14 -8.52 10.72
CA LEU A 37 -8.41 -8.54 9.45
C LEU A 37 -6.92 -8.23 9.69
N VAL A 38 -6.07 -9.25 9.64
CA VAL A 38 -4.60 -9.07 9.72
C VAL A 38 -4.03 -8.44 8.45
N PHE A 39 -4.72 -8.59 7.31
CA PHE A 39 -4.34 -7.98 6.03
C PHE A 39 -5.42 -7.01 5.55
N GLU A 40 -5.22 -5.72 5.81
CA GLU A 40 -6.07 -4.67 5.24
C GLU A 40 -5.74 -4.47 3.75
N ARG A 41 -6.71 -4.76 2.87
CA ARG A 41 -6.67 -4.17 1.52
C ARG A 41 -6.98 -2.69 1.69
N LEU A 42 -5.95 -1.85 1.81
CA LEU A 42 -6.10 -0.40 1.80
C LEU A 42 -7.04 -0.01 0.64
N ASP A 43 -8.13 0.72 0.93
CA ASP A 43 -9.17 1.17 -0.01
C ASP A 43 -8.64 2.17 -1.06
N LYS A 44 -7.59 1.80 -1.78
CA LYS A 44 -6.96 2.61 -2.80
C LYS A 44 -7.66 2.32 -4.12
N LYS A 45 -8.20 3.38 -4.73
CA LYS A 45 -8.70 3.34 -6.11
C LYS A 45 -7.52 3.62 -7.06
N THR A 46 -7.40 2.81 -8.11
CA THR A 46 -6.38 2.98 -9.15
C THR A 46 -6.94 3.79 -10.31
N VAL A 47 -6.17 4.77 -10.78
CA VAL A 47 -6.46 5.54 -12.00
C VAL A 47 -5.37 5.19 -13.02
N ARG A 48 -5.76 4.77 -14.22
CA ARG A 48 -4.86 4.58 -15.36
C ARG A 48 -4.90 5.84 -16.22
N ILE A 49 -3.73 6.37 -16.57
CA ILE A 49 -3.57 7.55 -17.40
C ILE A 49 -2.67 7.14 -18.56
N ASP A 50 -3.17 7.30 -19.79
CA ASP A 50 -2.35 7.07 -20.98
C ASP A 50 -1.67 8.40 -21.35
N LEU A 51 -0.34 8.40 -21.34
CA LEU A 51 0.49 9.55 -21.70
C LEU A 51 1.22 9.25 -23.01
N PRO A 52 1.30 10.20 -23.96
CA PRO A 52 2.21 10.09 -25.09
C PRO A 52 3.66 9.89 -24.62
N GLU A 53 4.45 9.14 -25.40
CA GLU A 53 5.87 8.82 -25.08
C GLU A 53 6.65 10.06 -24.61
N LYS A 54 6.55 11.16 -25.36
CA LYS A 54 7.26 12.41 -25.08
C LYS A 54 6.87 13.06 -23.75
N GLU A 55 5.60 12.93 -23.36
CA GLU A 55 5.13 13.47 -22.07
C GLU A 55 5.63 12.60 -20.92
N PHE A 56 5.72 11.28 -21.13
CA PHE A 56 6.27 10.36 -20.16
C PHE A 56 7.78 10.54 -19.97
N GLU A 57 8.54 10.75 -21.05
CA GLU A 57 9.99 11.05 -20.97
C GLU A 57 10.27 12.30 -20.13
N VAL A 58 9.48 13.37 -20.32
CA VAL A 58 9.58 14.60 -19.52
C VAL A 58 9.26 14.32 -18.06
N LEU A 59 8.24 13.50 -17.80
CA LEU A 59 7.87 13.11 -16.44
C LEU A 59 9.01 12.34 -15.75
N GLU A 60 9.65 11.39 -16.43
CA GLU A 60 10.81 10.65 -15.91
C GLU A 60 12.00 11.56 -15.65
N GLN A 61 12.26 12.53 -16.54
CA GLN A 61 13.33 13.50 -16.34
C GLN A 61 13.11 14.30 -15.04
N ILE A 62 11.91 14.85 -14.85
CA ILE A 62 11.58 15.64 -13.65
C ILE A 62 11.66 14.78 -12.39
N ALA A 63 11.18 13.54 -12.45
CA ALA A 63 11.26 12.60 -11.34
C ALA A 63 12.73 12.30 -10.96
N GLY A 64 13.58 12.09 -11.96
CA GLY A 64 15.02 11.88 -11.81
C GLY A 64 15.73 13.08 -11.19
N GLU A 65 15.45 14.30 -11.67
CA GLU A 65 15.99 15.55 -11.10
C GLU A 65 15.61 15.71 -9.61
N ARG A 66 14.42 15.26 -9.24
CA ARG A 66 13.88 15.31 -7.87
C ARG A 66 14.21 14.07 -7.02
N LYS A 67 14.92 13.09 -7.57
CA LYS A 67 15.26 11.80 -6.92
C LYS A 67 14.03 11.07 -6.35
N MET A 68 12.92 11.11 -7.06
CA MET A 68 11.67 10.44 -6.71
C MET A 68 11.21 9.56 -7.86
N ASP A 69 10.36 8.58 -7.57
CA ASP A 69 9.73 7.79 -8.62
C ASP A 69 8.59 8.57 -9.30
N THR A 70 8.31 8.18 -10.53
CA THR A 70 7.28 8.77 -11.39
C THR A 70 5.89 8.76 -10.77
N ILE A 71 5.53 7.69 -10.03
CA ILE A 71 4.20 7.56 -9.42
C ILE A 71 4.06 8.53 -8.23
N THR A 72 5.11 8.65 -7.42
CA THR A 72 5.16 9.61 -6.30
C THR A 72 5.05 11.04 -6.80
N LEU A 73 5.77 11.40 -7.86
CA LEU A 73 5.69 12.74 -8.47
C LEU A 73 4.27 13.05 -8.96
N VAL A 74 3.64 12.13 -9.70
CA VAL A 74 2.26 12.30 -10.18
C VAL A 74 1.29 12.44 -9.01
N ARG A 75 1.47 11.65 -7.94
CA ARG A 75 0.64 11.74 -6.74
C ARG A 75 0.77 13.10 -6.07
N GLU A 76 1.98 13.65 -5.93
CA GLU A 76 2.20 14.97 -5.35
C GLU A 76 1.49 16.06 -6.16
N TRP A 77 1.62 16.04 -7.48
CA TRP A 77 0.93 17.00 -8.35
C TRP A 77 -0.59 16.91 -8.27
N VAL A 78 -1.14 15.69 -8.19
CA VAL A 78 -2.58 15.49 -7.99
C VAL A 78 -3.02 16.11 -6.67
N LEU A 79 -2.29 15.87 -5.57
CA LEU A 79 -2.60 16.44 -4.26
C LEU A 79 -2.54 17.97 -4.27
N GLU A 80 -1.51 18.54 -4.89
CA GLU A 80 -1.34 19.98 -5.06
C GLU A 80 -2.54 20.60 -5.80
N LYS A 81 -2.93 20.02 -6.94
CA LYS A 81 -4.07 20.52 -7.72
C LYS A 81 -5.40 20.37 -6.99
N LEU A 82 -5.60 19.29 -6.23
CA LEU A 82 -6.80 19.12 -5.42
C LEU A 82 -6.86 20.17 -4.31
N TYR A 83 -5.73 20.43 -3.63
CA TYR A 83 -5.64 21.44 -2.59
C TYR A 83 -6.00 22.83 -3.12
N TYR A 84 -5.37 23.28 -4.20
CA TYR A 84 -5.67 24.59 -4.80
C TYR A 84 -7.11 24.68 -5.30
N THR A 85 -7.64 23.61 -5.90
CA THR A 85 -9.04 23.60 -6.36
C THR A 85 -10.01 23.79 -5.20
N GLU A 86 -9.78 23.12 -4.07
CA GLU A 86 -10.64 23.26 -2.91
C GLU A 86 -10.49 24.62 -2.22
N LEU A 87 -9.28 25.17 -2.17
CA LEU A 87 -9.02 26.51 -1.65
C LEU A 87 -9.80 27.57 -2.46
N MET A 88 -9.72 27.49 -3.79
CA MET A 88 -10.44 28.41 -4.68
C MET A 88 -11.96 28.26 -4.56
N ARG A 89 -12.47 27.03 -4.46
CA ARG A 89 -13.90 26.78 -4.24
C ARG A 89 -14.40 27.39 -2.93
N ARG A 90 -13.61 27.34 -1.85
CA ARG A 90 -13.95 27.96 -0.56
C ARG A 90 -14.03 29.47 -0.67
N ALA A 91 -13.00 30.10 -1.24
CA ALA A 91 -12.96 31.55 -1.42
C ALA A 91 -14.15 32.08 -2.24
N VAL A 92 -14.54 31.37 -3.30
CA VAL A 92 -15.71 31.73 -4.12
C VAL A 92 -17.01 31.60 -3.33
N ARG A 93 -17.17 30.54 -2.52
CA ARG A 93 -18.37 30.35 -1.68
C ARG A 93 -18.50 31.44 -0.62
N GLU A 94 -17.40 31.81 0.03
CA GLU A 94 -17.38 32.87 1.05
C GLU A 94 -17.71 34.24 0.45
N PHE A 95 -17.21 34.53 -0.75
CA PHE A 95 -17.52 35.76 -1.48
C PHE A 95 -19.00 35.88 -1.89
N HIS A 96 -19.65 34.78 -2.26
CA HIS A 96 -21.08 34.78 -2.61
C HIS A 96 -22.03 34.74 -1.39
N ALA A 97 -21.49 34.53 -0.18
CA ALA A 97 -22.25 34.47 1.06
C ALA A 97 -22.24 35.78 1.86
N SER A 98 -21.52 36.81 1.39
CA SER A 98 -21.53 38.19 1.93
C SER A 98 -22.38 39.12 1.07
#